data_AF-A0A660A997-F1
#
_entry.id   AF-A0A660A997-F1
#
_cell.length_a   1.000
_cell.length_b   1.000
_cell.length_c   1.000
_cell.angle_alpha   90.00
_cell.angle_beta   90.00
_cell.angle_gamma   90.00
#
_symmetry.space_group_name_H-M   'P 1'
#
loop_
_entity.id
_entity.type
_entity.pdbx_description
1 polymer ?
#
loop_
_entity_poly.entity_id
_entity_poly.type
_entity_poly.pdbx_seq_one_letter_code
_entity_poly.pdbx_strand_id
1 'polypeptide(L)'
;ARGYYFDCHPMALIQYLYKLLVDVYQGGNSSFIDMFNRKLSETQGLSVYFSKDILAYFHEYLLLSQASLGKTINTQDSQFMLQILPFMLLSYRNMQLNSDIKSALKKDFNLIWKRKEYQIAQELAGELYQNFKLHLDDIEVGMVAMLMLSFRKDQDHHVESQDYDEMRATISHFIDQLENRYQLHFTHKQDLLKQLTTHCKAL
;
A
#
# COMPACT_ATOMS: atom_id res chain seq x y z
N ALA A 1 21.58 -22.73 -13.68
CA ALA A 1 21.93 -21.28 -13.69
C ALA A 1 20.92 -20.55 -12.84
N ARG A 2 21.33 -19.77 -11.83
CA ARG A 2 20.42 -18.80 -11.19
C ARG A 2 20.17 -17.71 -12.24
N GLY A 3 18.91 -17.54 -12.67
CA GLY A 3 18.53 -16.48 -13.61
C GLY A 3 18.68 -15.08 -12.99
N TYR A 4 18.05 -14.08 -13.58
CA TYR A 4 18.01 -12.73 -12.99
C TYR A 4 17.18 -12.73 -11.70
N TYR A 5 17.74 -12.16 -10.62
CA TYR A 5 17.05 -11.99 -9.34
C TYR A 5 17.41 -10.65 -8.70
N PHE A 6 16.52 -10.12 -7.86
CA PHE A 6 16.79 -8.94 -7.05
C PHE A 6 17.49 -9.36 -5.75
N ASP A 7 18.70 -8.85 -5.53
CA ASP A 7 19.46 -9.06 -4.30
C ASP A 7 19.32 -7.84 -3.38
N CYS A 8 18.28 -7.82 -2.55
CA CYS A 8 18.02 -6.73 -1.62
C CYS A 8 17.18 -7.18 -0.42
N HIS A 9 17.10 -6.31 0.59
CA HIS A 9 16.18 -6.53 1.71
C HIS A 9 14.73 -6.60 1.17
N PRO A 10 13.89 -7.54 1.62
CA PRO A 10 12.59 -7.76 0.98
C PRO A 10 11.65 -6.57 1.11
N MET A 11 11.76 -5.81 2.20
CA MET A 11 10.99 -4.57 2.37
C MET A 11 11.37 -3.53 1.29
N ALA A 12 12.65 -3.46 0.90
CA ALA A 12 13.07 -2.58 -0.18
C ALA A 12 12.51 -3.03 -1.53
N LEU A 13 12.41 -4.35 -1.77
CA LEU A 13 11.77 -4.89 -2.98
C LEU A 13 10.26 -4.60 -3.00
N ILE A 14 9.57 -4.77 -1.87
CA ILE A 14 8.15 -4.42 -1.70
C ILE A 14 7.93 -2.94 -2.01
N GLN A 15 8.73 -2.05 -1.42
CA GLN A 15 8.65 -0.60 -1.66
C GLN A 15 8.97 -0.23 -3.11
N TYR A 16 10.01 -0.82 -3.69
CA TYR A 16 10.38 -0.61 -5.09
C TYR A 16 9.26 -1.03 -6.02
N LEU A 17 8.69 -2.23 -5.82
CA LEU A 17 7.61 -2.75 -6.64
C LEU A 17 6.35 -1.91 -6.51
N TYR A 18 5.98 -1.52 -5.29
CA TYR A 18 4.85 -0.61 -5.06
C TYR A 18 5.03 0.68 -5.85
N LYS A 19 6.20 1.33 -5.73
CA LYS A 19 6.50 2.57 -6.47
C LYS A 19 6.47 2.38 -7.98
N LEU A 20 7.06 1.29 -8.48
CA LEU A 20 7.03 0.96 -9.91
C LEU A 20 5.59 0.80 -10.42
N LEU A 21 4.73 0.13 -9.65
CA LEU A 21 3.33 -0.06 -10.02
C LEU A 21 2.53 1.25 -9.94
N VAL A 22 2.82 2.12 -8.97
CA VAL A 22 2.30 3.50 -8.93
C VAL A 22 2.68 4.23 -10.22
N ASP A 23 3.96 4.23 -10.60
CA ASP A 23 4.44 4.91 -11.80
C ASP A 23 3.78 4.36 -13.07
N VAL A 24 3.58 3.04 -13.15
CA VAL A 24 2.92 2.38 -14.29
C VAL A 24 1.44 2.72 -14.39
N TYR A 25 0.68 2.61 -13.30
CA TYR A 25 -0.78 2.73 -13.35
C TYR A 25 -1.28 4.17 -13.16
N GLN A 26 -0.51 5.05 -12.52
CA GLN A 26 -0.88 6.46 -12.31
C GLN A 26 -0.12 7.41 -13.25
N GLY A 27 1.10 7.05 -13.67
CA GLY A 27 1.93 7.85 -14.60
C GLY A 27 1.94 7.35 -16.05
N GLY A 28 1.41 6.15 -16.32
CA GLY A 28 1.48 5.51 -17.63
C GLY A 28 0.49 6.07 -18.66
N ASN A 29 0.86 5.99 -19.93
CA ASN A 29 -0.07 6.15 -21.05
C ASN A 29 -1.10 5.00 -21.02
N SER A 30 -2.40 5.31 -21.14
CA SER A 30 -3.47 4.30 -21.18
C SER A 30 -3.21 3.18 -22.18
N SER A 31 -2.61 3.49 -23.33
CA SER A 31 -2.22 2.50 -24.34
C SER A 31 -1.15 1.51 -23.86
N PHE A 32 -0.22 1.96 -23.01
CA PHE A 32 0.77 1.09 -22.38
C PHE A 32 0.11 0.18 -21.34
N ILE A 33 -0.78 0.73 -20.51
CA ILE A 33 -1.52 -0.03 -19.50
C ILE A 33 -2.39 -1.11 -20.17
N ASP A 34 -3.07 -0.78 -21.26
CA ASP A 34 -3.87 -1.74 -22.02
C ASP A 34 -3.02 -2.86 -22.62
N MET A 35 -1.87 -2.51 -23.21
CA MET A 35 -0.91 -3.49 -23.73
C MET A 35 -0.36 -4.38 -22.61
N PHE A 36 -0.01 -3.80 -21.47
CA PHE A 36 0.50 -4.49 -20.30
C PHE A 36 -0.55 -5.46 -19.75
N ASN A 37 -1.79 -5.01 -19.54
CA ASN A 37 -2.89 -5.84 -19.07
C ASN A 37 -3.23 -6.97 -20.05
N ARG A 38 -3.16 -6.73 -21.37
CA ARG A 38 -3.34 -7.78 -22.38
C ARG A 38 -2.22 -8.83 -22.34
N LYS A 39 -0.95 -8.39 -22.23
CA LYS A 39 0.18 -9.31 -22.07
C LYS A 39 0.08 -10.09 -20.77
N LEU A 40 -0.36 -9.41 -19.72
CA LEU A 40 -0.64 -10.02 -18.44
C LEU A 40 -1.71 -11.11 -18.62
N SER A 41 -2.86 -10.82 -19.23
CA SER A 41 -3.94 -11.80 -19.40
C SER A 41 -3.54 -13.04 -20.20
N GLU A 42 -2.63 -12.90 -21.17
CA GLU A 42 -2.02 -14.03 -21.89
C GLU A 42 -1.17 -14.93 -20.95
N THR A 43 -0.60 -14.37 -19.88
CA THR A 43 0.20 -15.06 -18.85
C THR A 43 -0.55 -15.37 -17.55
N GLN A 44 -1.71 -14.74 -17.29
CA GLN A 44 -2.47 -14.77 -16.03
C GLN A 44 -2.97 -16.17 -15.66
N GLY A 45 -3.10 -17.08 -16.64
CA GLY A 45 -3.50 -18.47 -16.41
C GLY A 45 -2.57 -19.26 -15.48
N LEU A 46 -1.44 -18.68 -15.03
CA LEU A 46 -0.44 -19.35 -14.21
C LEU A 46 -0.55 -19.05 -12.71
N SER A 47 -1.28 -18.02 -12.26
CA SER A 47 -1.31 -17.63 -10.85
C SER A 47 -2.71 -17.31 -10.34
N VAL A 48 -3.08 -17.97 -9.23
CA VAL A 48 -4.37 -17.81 -8.54
C VAL A 48 -4.65 -16.37 -8.12
N TYR A 49 -3.61 -15.57 -7.81
CA TYR A 49 -3.77 -14.17 -7.38
C TYR A 49 -4.38 -13.25 -8.45
N PHE A 50 -4.30 -13.63 -9.73
CA PHE A 50 -4.91 -12.88 -10.83
C PHE A 50 -6.31 -13.38 -11.20
N SER A 51 -6.87 -14.34 -10.45
CA SER A 51 -8.23 -14.81 -10.67
C SER A 51 -9.24 -13.67 -10.53
N LYS A 52 -10.10 -13.52 -11.54
CA LYS A 52 -11.16 -12.51 -11.53
C LYS A 52 -12.10 -12.72 -10.34
N ASP A 53 -12.40 -13.96 -10.00
CA ASP A 53 -13.32 -14.29 -8.90
C ASP A 53 -12.71 -13.89 -7.54
N ILE A 54 -11.40 -14.10 -7.37
CA ILE A 54 -10.70 -13.73 -6.12
C ILE A 54 -10.59 -12.20 -5.99
N LEU A 55 -10.28 -11.52 -7.09
CA LEU A 55 -10.21 -10.06 -7.12
C LEU A 55 -11.58 -9.41 -6.89
N ALA A 56 -12.64 -9.97 -7.47
CA ALA A 56 -14.02 -9.54 -7.23
C ALA A 56 -14.41 -9.74 -5.76
N TYR A 57 -14.09 -10.91 -5.19
CA TYR A 57 -14.35 -11.19 -3.79
C TYR A 57 -13.60 -10.24 -2.86
N PHE A 58 -12.32 -9.97 -3.12
CA PHE A 58 -11.53 -9.01 -2.34
C PHE A 58 -12.15 -7.60 -2.39
N HIS A 59 -12.59 -7.16 -3.58
CA HIS A 59 -13.27 -5.88 -3.74
C HIS A 59 -14.57 -5.79 -2.94
N GLU A 60 -15.42 -6.81 -3.02
CA GLU A 60 -16.67 -6.88 -2.27
C GLU A 60 -16.42 -6.89 -0.76
N TYR A 61 -15.46 -7.69 -0.31
CA TYR A 61 -15.08 -7.74 1.10
C TYR A 61 -14.60 -6.38 1.60
N LEU A 62 -13.71 -5.70 0.85
CA LEU A 62 -13.25 -4.36 1.21
C LEU A 62 -14.39 -3.35 1.33
N LEU A 63 -15.36 -3.38 0.41
CA LEU A 63 -16.54 -2.50 0.45
C LEU A 63 -17.36 -2.72 1.72
N LEU A 64 -17.56 -3.98 2.12
CA LEU A 64 -18.27 -4.33 3.35
C LEU A 64 -17.49 -3.93 4.61
N SER A 65 -16.15 -4.06 4.58
CA SER A 65 -15.27 -3.74 5.70
C SER A 65 -15.05 -2.24 5.92
N GLN A 66 -15.49 -1.35 5.01
CA GLN A 66 -15.32 0.11 5.16
C GLN A 66 -15.92 0.66 6.47
N ALA A 67 -17.09 0.14 6.87
CA ALA A 67 -17.74 0.52 8.12
C ALA A 67 -16.87 0.15 9.33
N SER A 68 -16.27 -1.03 9.32
CA SER A 68 -15.37 -1.52 10.38
C SER A 68 -14.03 -0.76 10.40
N LEU A 69 -13.54 -0.33 9.23
CA LEU A 69 -12.35 0.53 9.08
C LEU A 69 -12.57 1.94 9.64
N GLY A 70 -13.83 2.42 9.69
CA GLY A 70 -14.15 3.80 10.03
C GLY A 70 -13.61 4.79 8.99
N LYS A 71 -13.48 4.34 7.73
CA LYS A 71 -13.00 5.11 6.59
C LYS A 71 -13.90 4.81 5.39
N THR A 72 -14.42 5.86 4.77
CA THR A 72 -14.91 5.75 3.38
C THR A 72 -13.68 5.72 2.49
N ILE A 73 -13.50 4.65 1.72
CA ILE A 73 -12.35 4.48 0.83
C ILE A 73 -12.68 5.09 -0.52
N ASN A 74 -11.79 5.92 -1.05
CA ASN A 74 -11.92 6.47 -2.39
C ASN A 74 -11.95 5.33 -3.43
N THR A 75 -12.90 5.38 -4.36
CA THR A 75 -13.05 4.35 -5.40
C THR A 75 -11.80 4.19 -6.27
N GLN A 76 -11.09 5.29 -6.57
CA GLN A 76 -9.85 5.26 -7.36
C GLN A 76 -8.72 4.56 -6.60
N ASP A 77 -8.56 4.88 -5.31
CA ASP A 77 -7.57 4.22 -4.45
C ASP A 77 -7.89 2.72 -4.32
N SER A 78 -9.15 2.36 -4.05
CA SER A 78 -9.59 0.97 -3.98
C SER A 78 -9.27 0.19 -5.27
N GLN A 79 -9.58 0.79 -6.42
CA GLN A 79 -9.34 0.18 -7.72
C GLN A 79 -7.84 0.01 -8.01
N PHE A 80 -7.02 1.02 -7.74
CA PHE A 80 -5.57 0.91 -7.90
C PHE A 80 -5.00 -0.19 -7.02
N MET A 81 -5.46 -0.28 -5.77
CA MET A 81 -4.98 -1.26 -4.80
C MET A 81 -5.30 -2.70 -5.21
N LEU A 82 -6.51 -2.92 -5.75
CA LEU A 82 -6.89 -4.18 -6.37
C LEU A 82 -6.03 -4.54 -7.58
N GLN A 83 -5.63 -3.55 -8.39
CA GLN A 83 -4.78 -3.79 -9.56
C GLN A 83 -3.37 -4.23 -9.15
N ILE A 84 -2.81 -3.64 -8.10
CA ILE A 84 -1.42 -3.91 -7.70
C ILE A 84 -1.26 -5.12 -6.76
N LEU A 85 -2.30 -5.46 -5.98
CA LEU A 85 -2.23 -6.51 -4.97
C LEU A 85 -1.69 -7.85 -5.49
N PRO A 86 -2.16 -8.38 -6.65
CA PRO A 86 -1.65 -9.65 -7.17
C PRO A 86 -0.15 -9.64 -7.44
N PHE A 87 0.39 -8.52 -7.93
CA PHE A 87 1.82 -8.35 -8.16
C PHE A 87 2.59 -8.35 -6.86
N MET A 88 2.08 -7.65 -5.84
CA MET A 88 2.69 -7.58 -4.52
C MET A 88 2.78 -8.97 -3.90
N LEU A 89 1.68 -9.72 -3.87
CA LEU A 89 1.64 -11.09 -3.32
C LEU A 89 2.53 -12.06 -4.11
N LEU A 90 2.46 -12.02 -5.43
CA LEU A 90 3.28 -12.88 -6.28
C LEU A 90 4.77 -12.57 -6.13
N SER A 91 5.14 -11.28 -6.00
CA SER A 91 6.53 -10.89 -5.80
C SER A 91 7.10 -11.49 -4.53
N TYR A 92 6.36 -11.42 -3.42
CA TYR A 92 6.76 -12.01 -2.15
C TYR A 92 6.93 -13.53 -2.26
N ARG A 93 5.99 -14.24 -2.91
CA ARG A 93 6.10 -15.69 -3.14
C ARG A 93 7.31 -16.09 -3.99
N ASN A 94 7.73 -15.21 -4.91
CA ASN A 94 8.91 -15.42 -5.74
C ASN A 94 10.23 -14.98 -5.06
N MET A 95 10.18 -14.30 -3.91
CA MET A 95 11.38 -13.99 -3.15
C MET A 95 11.94 -15.28 -2.53
N GLN A 96 13.21 -15.56 -2.79
CA GLN A 96 13.94 -16.63 -2.11
C GLN A 96 14.35 -16.15 -0.72
N LEU A 97 13.41 -16.15 0.22
CA LEU A 97 13.64 -15.72 1.60
C LEU A 97 14.14 -16.89 2.44
N ASN A 98 15.26 -16.69 3.12
CA ASN A 98 15.66 -17.59 4.21
C ASN A 98 14.80 -17.33 5.46
N SER A 99 14.87 -18.25 6.43
CA SER A 99 14.12 -18.16 7.69
C SER A 99 14.37 -16.88 8.47
N ASP A 100 15.62 -16.41 8.47
CA ASP A 100 16.05 -15.27 9.27
C ASP A 100 15.47 -13.96 8.73
N ILE A 101 15.53 -13.79 7.41
CA ILE A 101 14.92 -12.65 6.70
C ILE A 101 13.39 -12.71 6.85
N LYS A 102 12.78 -13.89 6.76
CA LYS A 102 11.34 -14.04 6.98
C LYS A 102 10.95 -13.63 8.41
N SER A 103 11.77 -13.98 9.41
CA SER A 103 11.54 -13.55 10.79
C SER A 103 11.75 -12.05 10.99
N ALA A 104 12.71 -11.44 10.31
CA ALA A 104 12.93 -10.00 10.36
C ALA A 104 11.73 -9.24 9.78
N LEU A 105 11.25 -9.66 8.61
CA LEU A 105 10.03 -9.10 8.01
C LEU A 105 8.82 -9.22 8.92
N LYS A 106 8.60 -10.38 9.53
CA LYS A 106 7.49 -10.53 10.50
C LYS A 106 7.59 -9.48 11.60
N LYS A 107 8.78 -9.26 12.16
CA LYS A 107 9.01 -8.22 13.18
C LYS A 107 8.68 -6.82 12.67
N ASP A 108 9.02 -6.50 11.43
CA ASP A 108 8.67 -5.21 10.82
C ASP A 108 7.15 -5.04 10.73
N PHE A 109 6.42 -6.10 10.37
CA PHE A 109 4.96 -6.11 10.35
C PHE A 109 4.30 -6.15 11.73
N ASN A 110 5.01 -6.46 12.82
CA ASN A 110 4.43 -6.44 14.17
C ASN A 110 3.83 -5.07 14.54
N LEU A 111 4.40 -4.00 13.99
CA LEU A 111 3.95 -2.63 14.24
C LEU A 111 2.51 -2.39 13.78
N ILE A 112 2.04 -3.13 12.77
CA ILE A 112 0.68 -2.99 12.24
C ILE A 112 -0.32 -3.97 12.87
N TRP A 113 0.10 -4.94 13.68
CA TRP A 113 -0.79 -5.98 14.21
C TRP A 113 -1.92 -5.44 15.11
N LYS A 114 -1.69 -4.30 15.76
CA LYS A 114 -2.69 -3.64 16.61
C LYS A 114 -3.69 -2.79 15.81
N ARG A 115 -3.48 -2.62 14.50
CA ARG A 115 -4.35 -1.82 13.63
C ARG A 115 -5.58 -2.62 13.23
N LYS A 116 -6.71 -1.94 13.06
CA LYS A 116 -7.97 -2.57 12.60
C LYS A 116 -7.81 -3.17 11.21
N GLU A 117 -7.02 -2.52 10.36
CA GLU A 117 -6.65 -3.00 9.02
C GLU A 117 -6.02 -4.40 9.08
N TYR A 118 -5.19 -4.70 10.08
CA TYR A 118 -4.59 -6.03 10.21
C TYR A 118 -5.61 -7.10 10.61
N GLN A 119 -6.54 -6.78 11.51
CA GLN A 119 -7.63 -7.69 11.88
C GLN A 119 -8.52 -8.02 10.68
N ILE A 120 -8.87 -7.01 9.90
CA ILE A 120 -9.66 -7.16 8.67
C ILE A 120 -8.90 -7.98 7.63
N ALA A 121 -7.58 -7.80 7.51
CA ALA A 121 -6.76 -8.62 6.61
C ALA A 121 -6.71 -10.09 7.06
N GLN A 122 -6.69 -10.36 8.37
CA GLN A 122 -6.73 -11.72 8.91
C GLN A 122 -8.08 -12.40 8.64
N GLU A 123 -9.18 -11.69 8.88
CA GLU A 123 -10.53 -12.19 8.57
C GLU A 123 -10.67 -12.50 7.08
N LEU A 124 -10.25 -11.58 6.22
CA LEU A 124 -10.21 -11.78 4.78
C LEU A 124 -9.36 -12.99 4.38
N ALA A 125 -8.20 -13.19 4.98
CA ALA A 125 -7.37 -14.37 4.70
C ALA A 125 -8.09 -15.68 5.07
N GLY A 126 -8.86 -15.67 6.18
CA GLY A 126 -9.74 -16.76 6.55
C GLY A 126 -10.81 -17.05 5.50
N GLU A 127 -11.50 -16.01 5.04
CA GLU A 127 -12.52 -16.09 4.00
C GLU A 127 -11.95 -16.58 2.66
N LEU A 128 -10.79 -16.07 2.24
CA LEU A 128 -10.11 -16.50 1.01
C LEU A 128 -9.73 -17.98 1.07
N TYR A 129 -9.32 -18.47 2.24
CA TYR A 129 -9.06 -19.89 2.43
C TYR A 129 -10.34 -20.71 2.40
N GLN A 130 -11.42 -20.25 3.03
CA GLN A 130 -12.68 -21.00 3.04
C GLN A 130 -13.28 -21.12 1.65
N ASN A 131 -13.39 -20.00 0.94
CA ASN A 131 -14.08 -19.87 -0.35
C ASN A 131 -13.23 -20.32 -1.55
N PHE A 132 -11.92 -20.07 -1.53
CA PHE A 132 -11.04 -20.32 -2.69
C PHE A 132 -9.86 -21.25 -2.40
N LYS A 133 -9.70 -21.73 -1.15
CA LYS A 133 -8.52 -22.48 -0.70
C LYS A 133 -7.20 -21.72 -0.91
N LEU A 134 -7.28 -20.39 -1.00
CA LEU A 134 -6.11 -19.52 -1.11
C LEU A 134 -5.56 -19.25 0.29
N HIS A 135 -4.34 -19.73 0.55
CA HIS A 135 -3.66 -19.51 1.82
C HIS A 135 -2.76 -18.27 1.73
N LEU A 136 -3.03 -17.29 2.59
CA LEU A 136 -2.15 -16.15 2.85
C LEU A 136 -1.37 -16.38 4.15
N ASP A 137 -0.05 -16.25 4.11
CA ASP A 137 0.78 -16.31 5.31
C ASP A 137 0.81 -14.97 6.05
N ASP A 138 1.39 -14.95 7.25
CA ASP A 138 1.42 -13.74 8.10
C ASP A 138 2.00 -12.50 7.42
N ILE A 139 2.93 -12.67 6.48
CA ILE A 139 3.54 -11.56 5.74
C ILE A 139 2.59 -11.09 4.65
N GLU A 140 1.97 -12.00 3.90
CA GLU A 140 0.94 -11.64 2.91
C GLU A 140 -0.24 -10.91 3.55
N VAL A 141 -0.69 -11.38 4.72
CA VAL A 141 -1.70 -10.69 5.53
C VAL A 141 -1.21 -9.30 5.94
N GLY A 142 0.06 -9.18 6.36
CA GLY A 142 0.68 -7.90 6.68
C GLY A 142 0.74 -6.95 5.48
N MET A 143 1.03 -7.47 4.28
CA MET A 143 1.05 -6.71 3.03
C MET A 143 -0.36 -6.21 2.67
N VAL A 144 -1.38 -7.07 2.78
CA VAL A 144 -2.79 -6.67 2.57
C VAL A 144 -3.19 -5.58 3.56
N ALA A 145 -2.83 -5.71 4.83
CA ALA A 145 -3.09 -4.70 5.85
C ALA A 145 -2.37 -3.37 5.58
N MET A 146 -1.09 -3.43 5.20
CA MET A 146 -0.29 -2.25 4.80
C MET A 146 -0.92 -1.54 3.60
N LEU A 147 -1.39 -2.32 2.64
CA LEU A 147 -2.09 -1.81 1.48
C LEU A 147 -3.39 -1.09 1.92
N MET A 148 -4.20 -1.68 2.79
CA MET A 148 -5.39 -1.01 3.33
C MET A 148 -5.07 0.26 4.15
N LEU A 149 -3.91 0.32 4.81
CA LEU A 149 -3.47 1.51 5.54
C LEU A 149 -3.23 2.70 4.60
N SER A 150 -2.82 2.45 3.35
CA SER A 150 -2.66 3.49 2.35
C SER A 150 -3.98 4.12 1.87
N PHE A 151 -5.14 3.51 2.20
CA PHE A 151 -6.43 4.11 1.88
C PHE A 151 -6.61 5.44 2.61
N ARG A 152 -6.76 6.50 1.81
CA ARG A 152 -7.14 7.82 2.31
C ARG A 152 -8.62 7.79 2.71
N LYS A 153 -8.96 8.50 3.78
CA LYS A 153 -10.36 8.79 4.12
C LYS A 153 -10.91 9.76 3.09
N ASP A 154 -12.01 9.41 2.42
CA ASP A 154 -12.65 10.24 1.37
C ASP A 154 -13.29 11.53 1.93
N GLN A 155 -13.21 11.79 3.25
CA GLN A 155 -13.57 13.07 3.85
C GLN A 155 -12.44 13.60 4.74
N ASP A 156 -11.66 14.51 4.17
CA ASP A 156 -10.93 15.55 4.89
C ASP A 156 -11.91 16.58 5.49
N HIS A 157 -12.80 16.16 6.40
CA HIS A 157 -13.47 17.09 7.33
C HIS A 157 -12.63 17.38 8.58
N HIS A 158 -11.48 16.71 8.74
CA HIS A 158 -10.59 16.89 9.88
C HIS A 158 -9.15 17.23 9.45
N VAL A 159 -9.03 18.28 8.63
CA VAL A 159 -7.76 19.02 8.57
C VAL A 159 -7.42 19.64 9.94
N GLU A 160 -8.34 19.63 10.91
CA GLU A 160 -8.14 20.14 12.29
C GLU A 160 -8.27 19.08 13.40
N SER A 161 -7.88 17.82 13.19
CA SER A 161 -7.75 16.91 14.35
C SER A 161 -6.52 17.27 15.19
N GLN A 162 -6.72 17.51 16.49
CA GLN A 162 -5.66 17.84 17.47
C GLN A 162 -4.50 16.84 17.51
N ASP A 163 -4.72 15.60 17.03
CA ASP A 163 -3.71 14.53 16.99
C ASP A 163 -2.46 14.82 16.15
N TYR A 164 -2.46 15.87 15.31
CA TYR A 164 -1.33 16.22 14.42
C TYR A 164 -0.78 17.62 14.66
N ASP A 165 -1.12 18.26 15.77
CA ASP A 165 -0.68 19.63 16.05
C ASP A 165 0.83 19.68 16.33
N GLU A 166 1.38 18.68 17.03
CA GLU A 166 2.83 18.54 17.24
C GLU A 166 3.58 18.27 15.92
N MET A 167 3.02 17.45 15.03
CA MET A 167 3.62 17.17 13.72
C MET A 167 3.62 18.42 12.84
N ARG A 168 2.51 19.17 12.83
CA ARG A 168 2.42 20.45 12.12
C ARG A 168 3.39 21.48 12.69
N ALA A 169 3.51 21.57 14.01
CA ALA A 169 4.48 22.45 14.66
C ALA A 169 5.92 22.09 14.27
N THR A 170 6.25 20.79 14.23
CA THR A 170 7.58 20.31 13.86
C THR A 170 7.91 20.61 12.39
N ILE A 171 6.98 20.35 11.47
CA ILE A 171 7.16 20.63 10.04
C ILE A 171 7.22 22.14 9.79
N SER A 172 6.39 22.92 10.48
CA SER A 172 6.45 24.39 10.41
C SER A 172 7.82 24.90 10.85
N HIS A 173 8.33 24.39 11.97
CA HIS A 173 9.65 24.80 12.47
C HIS A 173 10.78 24.40 11.52
N PHE A 174 10.68 23.23 10.88
CA PHE A 174 11.61 22.81 9.85
C PHE A 174 11.60 23.77 8.64
N ILE A 175 10.43 24.14 8.13
CA ILE A 175 10.29 25.09 7.02
C ILE A 175 10.87 26.45 7.42
N ASP A 176 10.57 26.94 8.63
CA ASP A 176 11.10 28.20 9.17
C ASP A 176 12.64 28.20 9.23
N GLN A 177 13.24 27.11 9.70
CA GLN A 177 14.70 26.98 9.73
C GLN A 177 15.31 26.95 8.33
N LEU A 178 14.62 26.35 7.36
CA LEU A 178 15.07 26.27 5.97
C LEU A 178 15.05 27.66 5.31
N GLU A 179 13.96 28.42 5.49
CA GLU A 179 13.86 29.80 5.02
C GLU A 179 14.96 30.68 5.63
N ASN A 180 15.14 30.60 6.95
CA ASN A 180 16.12 31.42 7.67
C ASN A 180 17.58 31.06 7.31
N ARG A 181 17.88 29.76 7.14
CA ARG A 181 19.24 29.29 6.87
C ARG A 181 19.69 29.57 5.44
N TYR A 182 18.76 29.50 4.49
CA TYR A 182 19.08 29.66 3.07
C TYR A 182 18.57 30.98 2.47
N GLN A 183 18.02 31.88 3.30
CA GLN A 183 17.51 33.19 2.88
C GLN A 183 16.52 33.08 1.71
N LEU A 184 15.65 32.08 1.77
CA LEU A 184 14.62 31.81 0.77
C LEU A 184 13.24 31.97 1.40
N HIS A 185 12.24 32.30 0.57
CA HIS A 185 10.87 32.46 1.03
C HIS A 185 9.92 31.63 0.17
N PHE A 186 9.07 30.83 0.81
CA PHE A 186 8.06 30.04 0.12
C PHE A 186 6.79 30.85 -0.05
N THR A 187 6.46 31.17 -1.30
CA THR A 187 5.25 31.93 -1.67
C THR A 187 3.94 31.28 -1.18
N HIS A 188 3.91 29.95 -1.07
CA HIS A 188 2.74 29.17 -0.65
C HIS A 188 3.05 28.31 0.59
N LYS A 189 3.66 28.93 1.62
CA LYS A 189 4.10 28.24 2.84
C LYS A 189 3.02 27.42 3.54
N GLN A 190 1.79 27.92 3.59
CA GLN A 190 0.63 27.23 4.18
C GLN A 190 0.26 25.97 3.38
N ASP A 191 0.26 26.05 2.05
CA ASP A 191 -0.02 24.90 1.19
C ASP A 191 1.10 23.87 1.25
N LEU A 192 2.36 24.32 1.31
CA LEU A 192 3.53 23.45 1.52
C LEU A 192 3.44 22.72 2.87
N LEU A 193 3.10 23.43 3.95
CA LEU A 193 2.90 22.84 5.28
C LEU A 193 1.78 21.80 5.23
N LYS A 194 0.66 22.09 4.55
CA LYS A 194 -0.45 21.15 4.39
C LYS A 194 -0.02 19.90 3.62
N GLN A 195 0.67 20.05 2.49
CA GLN A 195 1.16 18.94 1.67
C GLN A 195 2.17 18.07 2.42
N LEU A 196 3.13 18.68 3.12
CA LEU A 196 4.10 17.96 3.93
C LEU A 196 3.45 17.26 5.11
N THR A 197 2.47 17.88 5.77
CA THR A 197 1.70 17.24 6.84
C THR A 197 0.91 16.06 6.30
N THR A 198 0.26 16.19 5.14
CA THR A 198 -0.45 15.08 4.48
C THR A 198 0.50 13.95 4.09
N HIS A 199 1.71 14.28 3.62
CA HIS A 199 2.72 13.28 3.30
C HIS A 199 3.23 12.57 4.56
N CYS A 200 3.49 13.29 5.65
CA CYS A 200 3.93 12.71 6.93
C CYS A 200 2.81 11.91 7.62
N LYS A 201 1.54 12.23 7.39
CA LYS A 201 0.39 11.41 7.81
C LYS A 201 0.32 10.06 7.09
N ALA A 202 0.90 9.95 5.89
CA ALA A 202 0.86 8.75 5.05
C ALA A 202 2.04 7.80 5.28
N LEU A 203 3.02 8.19 6.11
CA LEU A 203 4.15 7.36 6.58
C LEU A 203 3.77 6.62 7.87
#